data_AF-N9N1Q2-F1
#
_entry.id   AF-N9N1Q2-F1
#
_cell.length_a   1.000
_cell.length_b   1.000
_cell.length_c   1.000
_cell.angle_alpha   90.00
_cell.angle_beta   90.00
_cell.angle_gamma   90.00
#
_symmetry.space_group_name_H-M   'P 1'
#
loop_
_entity.id
_entity.type
_entity.pdbx_description
1 polymer ?
#
loop_
_entity_poly.entity_id
_entity_poly.type
_entity_poly.pdbx_seq_one_letter_code
_entity_poly.pdbx_strand_id
1 'polypeptide(L)'
;MHLEYTHDSDYFFFSQLLMRHIESYIRKHPDADNAIFDLRDIYEVFREDFAATTTNLESILNIADSYKVETLNGDQPLIKSYKIDVKNNSLLLDFNIDALNGLRSGHPLIEPDSSVHE
;
A
#
# COMPACT_ATOMS: atom_id res chain seq x y z
N MET A 1 -21.55 8.89 21.28
CA MET A 1 -21.18 8.06 20.12
C MET A 1 -19.91 8.66 19.55
N HIS A 2 -18.79 7.95 19.69
CA HIS A 2 -17.47 8.38 19.21
C HIS A 2 -16.75 7.09 18.83
N LEU A 3 -17.05 6.58 17.64
CA LEU A 3 -16.54 5.30 17.12
C LEU A 3 -15.49 5.51 16.00
N GLU A 4 -15.15 6.76 15.69
CA GLU A 4 -14.28 7.10 14.56
C GLU A 4 -12.78 7.08 14.92
N TYR A 5 -12.42 7.07 16.21
CA TYR A 5 -11.02 7.24 16.64
C TYR A 5 -10.24 5.92 16.83
N THR A 6 -10.90 4.76 16.79
CA THR A 6 -10.24 3.48 17.08
C THR A 6 -9.77 2.73 15.84
N HIS A 7 -10.40 2.95 14.68
CA HIS A 7 -10.07 2.22 13.44
C HIS A 7 -8.90 2.82 12.66
N ASP A 8 -8.59 4.10 12.87
CA ASP A 8 -7.55 4.79 12.13
C ASP A 8 -6.16 4.19 12.40
N SER A 9 -5.89 3.85 13.66
CA SER A 9 -4.66 3.16 14.07
C SER A 9 -4.53 1.76 13.44
N ASP A 10 -5.64 1.03 13.34
CA ASP A 10 -5.65 -0.30 12.71
C ASP A 10 -5.44 -0.18 11.18
N TYR A 11 -6.06 0.81 10.53
CA TYR A 11 -5.91 1.01 9.09
C TYR A 11 -4.51 1.46 8.72
N PHE A 12 -3.92 2.35 9.53
CA PHE A 12 -2.52 2.74 9.37
C PHE A 12 -1.61 1.52 9.53
N PHE A 13 -1.83 0.70 10.55
CA PHE A 13 -1.08 -0.55 10.74
C PHE A 13 -1.19 -1.51 9.54
N PHE A 14 -2.39 -1.75 9.03
CA PHE A 14 -2.59 -2.60 7.84
C PHE A 14 -1.94 -2.00 6.59
N SER A 15 -1.98 -0.67 6.44
CA SER A 15 -1.30 0.01 5.34
C SER A 15 0.21 -0.19 5.40
N GLN A 16 0.82 -0.12 6.59
CA GLN A 16 2.24 -0.41 6.80
C GLN A 16 2.58 -1.86 6.42
N LEU A 17 1.76 -2.83 6.85
CA LEU A 17 1.96 -4.25 6.50
C LEU A 17 1.91 -4.45 4.98
N LEU A 18 0.92 -3.86 4.31
CA LEU A 18 0.79 -3.92 2.86
C LEU A 18 2.00 -3.30 2.16
N MET A 19 2.43 -2.11 2.59
CA MET A 19 3.56 -1.40 1.98
C MET A 19 4.88 -2.16 2.16
N ARG A 20 5.08 -2.83 3.30
CA ARG A 20 6.23 -3.72 3.51
C ARG A 20 6.17 -4.97 2.61
N HIS A 21 4.98 -5.52 2.40
CA HIS A 21 4.80 -6.62 1.44
C HIS A 21 5.15 -6.17 0.02
N ILE A 22 4.65 -5.01 -0.42
CA ILE A 22 4.94 -4.40 -1.72
C ILE A 22 6.44 -4.12 -1.88
N GLU A 23 7.08 -3.54 -0.87
CA GLU A 23 8.53 -3.30 -0.87
C GLU A 23 9.32 -4.61 -1.05
N SER A 24 8.91 -5.68 -0.35
CA SER A 24 9.52 -7.00 -0.51
C SER A 24 9.33 -7.57 -1.91
N TYR A 25 8.13 -7.41 -2.50
CA TYR A 25 7.84 -7.82 -3.86
C TYR A 25 8.74 -7.08 -4.86
N ILE A 26 8.83 -5.75 -4.80
CA ILE A 26 9.64 -4.93 -5.71
C ILE A 26 11.12 -5.33 -5.65
N ARG A 27 11.65 -5.61 -4.44
CA ARG A 27 13.04 -6.06 -4.27
C ARG A 27 13.29 -7.44 -4.89
N LYS A 28 12.28 -8.33 -4.87
CA LYS A 28 12.36 -9.67 -5.50
C LYS A 28 12.12 -9.63 -7.01
N HIS A 29 11.42 -8.61 -7.50
CA HIS A 29 11.03 -8.43 -8.90
C HIS A 29 11.51 -7.07 -9.43
N PRO A 30 12.83 -6.90 -9.67
CA PRO A 30 13.42 -5.62 -10.07
C PRO A 30 12.98 -5.13 -11.45
N ASP A 31 12.33 -5.96 -12.25
CA ASP A 31 11.82 -5.61 -13.59
C ASP A 31 10.29 -5.34 -13.60
N ALA A 32 9.61 -5.44 -12.44
CA ALA A 32 8.16 -5.29 -12.37
C ALA A 32 7.73 -3.83 -12.19
N ASP A 33 7.02 -3.28 -13.17
CA ASP A 33 6.43 -1.93 -13.10
C ASP A 33 5.00 -1.93 -12.52
N ASN A 34 4.44 -3.12 -12.33
CA ASN A 34 3.13 -3.36 -11.75
C ASN A 34 3.16 -4.65 -10.90
N ALA A 35 2.15 -4.82 -10.05
CA ALA A 35 1.95 -6.02 -9.24
C ALA A 35 0.51 -6.50 -9.31
N ILE A 36 0.32 -7.81 -9.22
CA ILE A 36 -0.99 -8.43 -9.06
C ILE A 36 -0.87 -9.37 -7.86
N PHE A 37 -1.62 -9.08 -6.81
CA PHE A 37 -1.69 -9.90 -5.60
C PHE A 37 -3.04 -10.62 -5.54
N ASP A 38 -3.05 -11.88 -5.12
CA ASP A 38 -4.29 -12.57 -4.78
C ASP A 38 -4.82 -12.00 -3.45
N LEU A 39 -6.12 -11.72 -3.34
CA LEU A 39 -6.69 -11.21 -2.09
C LEU A 39 -6.54 -12.18 -0.91
N ARG A 40 -6.31 -13.48 -1.18
CA ARG A 40 -5.94 -14.46 -0.13
C ARG A 40 -4.56 -14.20 0.45
N ASP A 41 -3.60 -13.81 -0.38
CA ASP A 41 -2.27 -13.42 0.10
C ASP A 41 -2.36 -12.14 0.94
N ILE A 42 -3.17 -11.17 0.51
CA ILE A 42 -3.45 -9.96 1.30
C ILE A 42 -4.11 -10.30 2.64
N TYR A 43 -5.03 -11.27 2.68
CA TYR A 43 -5.63 -11.77 3.91
C TYR A 43 -4.59 -12.34 4.88
N GLU A 44 -3.62 -13.11 4.37
CA GLU A 44 -2.50 -13.63 5.17
C GLU A 44 -1.57 -12.49 5.66
N VAL A 45 -1.27 -11.51 4.80
CA VAL A 45 -0.51 -10.31 5.16
C VAL A 45 -1.21 -9.54 6.29
N PHE A 46 -2.54 -9.46 6.25
CA PHE A 46 -3.36 -8.84 7.28
C PHE A 46 -3.68 -9.75 8.47
N ARG A 47 -2.91 -10.84 8.64
CA ARG A 47 -3.04 -11.77 9.77
C ARG A 47 -4.45 -12.35 9.90
N GLU A 48 -5.04 -12.68 8.77
CA GLU A 48 -6.37 -13.28 8.67
C GLU A 48 -7.49 -12.34 9.16
N ASP A 49 -7.27 -11.02 9.12
CA ASP A 49 -8.34 -10.05 9.39
C ASP A 49 -9.26 -9.90 8.18
N PHE A 50 -10.49 -10.41 8.34
CA PHE A 50 -11.49 -10.43 7.28
C PHE A 50 -12.00 -9.03 6.96
N ALA A 51 -12.16 -8.16 7.95
CA ALA A 51 -12.67 -6.80 7.74
C ALA A 51 -11.65 -5.96 6.98
N ALA A 52 -10.37 -6.05 7.37
CA ALA A 52 -9.23 -5.40 6.70
C ALA A 52 -9.10 -5.80 5.22
N THR A 53 -9.41 -7.05 4.89
CA THR A 53 -9.27 -7.57 3.52
C THR A 53 -10.55 -7.41 2.68
N THR A 54 -11.64 -6.92 3.27
CA THR A 54 -12.92 -6.73 2.58
C THR A 54 -13.46 -5.31 2.77
N THR A 55 -14.27 -5.08 3.80
CA THR A 55 -14.98 -3.83 4.05
C THR A 55 -14.04 -2.63 4.20
N ASN A 56 -12.86 -2.85 4.77
CA ASN A 56 -11.92 -1.76 5.09
C ASN A 56 -10.75 -1.68 4.11
N LEU A 57 -10.66 -2.59 3.14
CA LEU A 57 -9.52 -2.69 2.24
C LEU A 57 -9.31 -1.40 1.44
N GLU A 58 -10.39 -0.78 0.96
CA GLU A 58 -10.32 0.48 0.20
C GLU A 58 -9.77 1.63 1.06
N SER A 59 -10.22 1.75 2.32
CA SER A 59 -9.69 2.75 3.25
C SER A 59 -8.21 2.52 3.56
N ILE A 60 -7.79 1.26 3.75
CA ILE A 60 -6.39 0.90 3.97
C ILE A 60 -5.54 1.24 2.73
N LEU A 61 -6.06 0.98 1.53
CA LEU A 61 -5.38 1.30 0.26
C LEU A 61 -5.24 2.80 0.04
N ASN A 62 -6.22 3.62 0.46
CA ASN A 62 -6.10 5.08 0.40
C ASN A 62 -4.94 5.60 1.27
N ILE A 63 -4.72 5.00 2.44
CA ILE A 63 -3.56 5.33 3.28
C ILE A 63 -2.27 4.83 2.60
N ALA A 64 -2.27 3.60 2.08
CA ALA A 64 -1.11 3.02 1.40
C ALA A 64 -0.67 3.81 0.16
N ASP A 65 -1.60 4.37 -0.60
CA ASP A 65 -1.34 5.22 -1.77
C ASP A 65 -0.61 6.52 -1.41
N SER A 66 -0.75 6.97 -0.16
CA SER A 66 -0.10 8.19 0.34
C SER A 66 1.39 7.99 0.70
N TYR A 67 1.90 6.76 0.65
CA TYR A 67 3.32 6.48 0.89
C TYR A 67 4.18 6.95 -0.27
N LYS A 68 5.27 7.64 0.06
CA LYS A 68 6.14 8.29 -0.93
C LYS A 68 7.52 7.69 -0.94
N VAL A 69 8.27 8.01 -1.99
CA VAL A 69 9.71 7.76 -2.09
C VAL A 69 10.36 9.04 -2.60
N GLU A 70 11.51 9.39 -2.05
CA GLU A 70 12.31 10.52 -2.54
C GLU A 70 12.75 10.25 -3.98
N THR A 71 12.45 11.18 -4.89
CA THR A 71 12.90 11.14 -6.30
C THR A 71 13.63 12.42 -6.67
N LEU A 72 14.20 12.46 -7.88
CA LEU A 72 14.83 13.66 -8.42
C LEU A 72 13.86 14.85 -8.56
N ASN A 73 12.56 14.57 -8.61
CA ASN A 73 11.49 15.56 -8.73
C ASN A 73 10.82 15.88 -7.38
N GLY A 74 11.41 15.42 -6.27
CA GLY A 74 10.85 15.49 -4.92
C GLY A 74 10.13 14.20 -4.51
N ASP A 75 9.46 14.23 -3.36
CA ASP A 75 8.76 13.06 -2.83
C ASP A 75 7.53 12.73 -3.68
N GLN A 76 7.49 11.52 -4.23
CA GLN A 76 6.39 11.07 -5.09
C GLN A 76 5.76 9.78 -4.57
N PRO A 77 4.44 9.60 -4.74
CA PRO A 77 3.75 8.39 -4.30
C PRO A 77 4.31 7.17 -5.04
N LEU A 78 4.50 6.06 -4.32
CA LEU A 78 4.96 4.81 -4.91
C LEU A 78 3.87 4.15 -5.77
N ILE A 79 2.66 4.10 -5.24
CA ILE A 79 1.48 3.59 -5.95
C ILE A 79 0.98 4.72 -6.85
N LYS A 80 0.79 4.42 -8.12
CA LYS A 80 0.20 5.35 -9.09
C LYS A 80 -1.30 5.14 -9.21
N SER A 81 -1.71 3.88 -9.19
CA SER A 81 -3.12 3.49 -9.16
C SER A 81 -3.25 2.07 -8.63
N TYR A 82 -4.40 1.78 -8.03
CA TYR A 82 -4.76 0.45 -7.60
C TYR A 82 -6.17 0.08 -8.08
N LYS A 83 -6.45 -1.22 -8.15
CA LYS A 83 -7.79 -1.75 -8.46
C LYS A 83 -8.04 -3.05 -7.72
N ILE A 84 -9.15 -3.12 -7.00
CA ILE A 84 -9.67 -4.37 -6.42
C ILE A 84 -10.53 -5.05 -7.50
N ASP A 85 -10.06 -6.15 -8.06
CA ASP A 85 -10.83 -7.00 -8.97
C ASP A 85 -11.44 -8.17 -8.20
N VAL A 86 -12.65 -7.94 -7.68
CA VAL A 86 -13.44 -8.92 -6.93
C VAL A 86 -13.76 -10.17 -7.77
N LYS A 87 -13.89 -10.03 -9.10
CA LYS A 87 -14.21 -11.17 -9.98
C LYS A 87 -13.05 -12.15 -10.07
N ASN A 88 -11.83 -11.62 -10.10
CA ASN A 88 -10.60 -12.41 -10.17
C ASN A 88 -9.94 -12.63 -8.81
N ASN A 89 -10.56 -12.15 -7.72
CA ASN A 89 -10.02 -12.19 -6.36
C ASN A 89 -8.59 -11.62 -6.28
N SER A 90 -8.36 -10.46 -6.91
CA SER A 90 -7.02 -9.88 -7.04
C SER A 90 -6.99 -8.38 -6.75
N LEU A 91 -5.86 -7.92 -6.23
CA LEU A 91 -5.47 -6.52 -6.11
C LEU A 91 -4.42 -6.22 -7.18
N LEU A 92 -4.71 -5.28 -8.06
CA LEU A 92 -3.81 -4.82 -9.10
C LEU A 92 -3.21 -3.48 -8.67
N LEU A 93 -1.89 -3.35 -8.75
CA LEU A 93 -1.16 -2.11 -8.47
C LEU A 93 -0.32 -1.73 -9.68
N ASP A 94 -0.39 -0.47 -10.08
CA ASP A 94 0.55 0.16 -11.00
C ASP A 94 1.46 1.08 -10.20
N PHE A 95 2.77 1.00 -10.42
CA PHE A 95 3.74 1.82 -9.70
C PHE A 95 4.09 3.10 -10.46
N ASN A 96 4.46 4.13 -9.70
CA ASN A 96 5.14 5.30 -10.25
C ASN A 96 6.60 4.94 -10.53
N ILE A 97 7.01 5.02 -11.79
CA ILE A 97 8.35 4.62 -12.24
C ILE A 97 9.46 5.42 -11.55
N ASP A 98 9.28 6.72 -11.32
CA ASP A 98 10.29 7.55 -10.64
C ASP A 98 10.48 7.12 -9.18
N ALA A 99 9.37 6.93 -8.46
CA ALA A 99 9.38 6.46 -7.07
C ALA A 99 9.90 5.01 -6.95
N LEU A 100 9.52 4.16 -7.90
CA LEU A 100 9.97 2.77 -8.00
C LEU A 100 11.49 2.69 -8.18
N ASN A 101 12.05 3.54 -9.04
CA ASN A 101 13.50 3.65 -9.25
C ASN A 101 14.21 4.17 -7.99
N GLY A 102 13.63 5.14 -7.29
CA GLY A 102 14.13 5.60 -5.99
C GLY A 102 14.20 4.46 -4.98
N LEU A 103 13.13 3.67 -4.86
CA LEU A 103 13.04 2.54 -3.93
C LEU A 103 14.07 1.46 -4.26
N ARG A 104 14.23 1.13 -5.55
CA ARG A 104 15.25 0.18 -6.04
C ARG A 104 16.68 0.67 -5.81
N SER A 105 16.88 1.99 -5.83
CA SER A 105 18.17 2.63 -5.54
C SER A 105 18.49 2.69 -4.04
N GLY A 106 17.57 2.24 -3.19
CA GLY A 106 17.76 2.14 -1.74
C GLY A 106 17.15 3.28 -0.94
N HIS A 107 16.39 4.19 -1.57
CA HIS A 107 15.65 5.21 -0.84
C HIS A 107 14.53 4.56 -0.02
N PRO A 108 14.33 4.94 1.25
CA PRO A 108 13.28 4.36 2.07
C PRO A 108 11.88 4.81 1.63
N LEU A 109 10.88 4.02 2.00
CA LEU A 109 9.49 4.48 2.02
C LEU A 109 9.33 5.60 3.05
N ILE A 110 8.71 6.69 2.62
CA ILE A 110 8.29 7.81 3.46
C ILE A 110 6.83 7.58 3.82
N GLU A 111 6.58 7.39 5.10
CA GLU A 111 5.26 7.13 5.65
C GLU A 111 4.42 8.42 5.62
N PRO A 112 3.10 8.34 5.34
CA PRO A 112 2.23 9.50 5.44
C PRO A 112 2.13 9.95 6.90
N ASP A 113 2.02 11.26 7.11
CA ASP A 113 1.91 11.82 8.45
C ASP A 113 0.56 11.41 9.06
N SER A 114 0.61 10.60 10.11
CA SER A 114 -0.58 10.11 10.82
C SER A 114 -1.43 11.21 11.47
N SER A 115 -0.94 12.46 11.48
CA SER A 115 -1.65 13.63 12.02
C SER A 115 -2.42 14.41 10.96
N VAL A 116 -2.21 14.11 9.68
CA VAL A 116 -2.79 14.85 8.55
C VAL A 116 -3.98 14.07 8.01
N HIS A 117 -5.12 14.24 8.68
CA HIS A 117 -6.42 14.01 8.07
C HIS A 117 -6.73 15.22 7.17
N GLU A 118 -6.77 15.03 5.84
CA GLU A 118 -7.41 15.97 4.91
C GLU A 118 -8.84 15.51 4.57
#